data_AF-A0A519CC60-F1
#
_entry.id   AF-A0A519CC60-F1
#
_cell.length_a   1.000
_cell.length_b   1.000
_cell.length_c   1.000
_cell.angle_alpha   90.00
_cell.angle_beta   90.00
_cell.angle_gamma   90.00
#
_symmetry.space_group_name_H-M   'P 1'
#
loop_
_entity.id
_entity.type
_entity.pdbx_description
1 polymer ?
#
loop_
_entity_poly.entity_id
_entity_poly.type
_entity_poly.pdbx_seq_one_letter_code
_entity_poly.pdbx_strand_id
1 'polypeptide(L)'
;MSEENNSEEEVQPPAMGGMLLTMIFMIYILINPEMRVGMGNFAANILEPQIGFEHKYPVLTFLFAGVLMISLTTIIRHILIDWEKVAEIQTKMAAYNKEMSEARRSGNNARLNKLMTMQPQVMVLQSEMMSNQMRPMMFTMLIAMPIIFWLCFGENNFVDRMDLKVMSLPWEPNYSLTDRLWILPHSILVYSALSLPFGQILMRVLKLSSLRKSEKVKQV
;
A
#
# COMPACT_ATOMS: atom_id res chain seq x y z
N MET A 1 -27.71 -38.26 -21.08
CA MET A 1 -27.49 -37.11 -21.99
C MET A 1 -28.02 -35.87 -21.29
N SER A 2 -27.18 -35.26 -20.47
CA SER A 2 -27.36 -33.91 -19.90
C SER A 2 -26.02 -33.58 -19.24
N GLU A 3 -25.01 -33.39 -20.08
CA GLU A 3 -23.77 -32.72 -19.70
C GLU A 3 -24.16 -31.27 -19.40
N GLU A 4 -24.33 -30.98 -18.11
CA GLU A 4 -24.44 -29.61 -17.64
C GLU A 4 -23.04 -29.02 -17.71
N ASN A 5 -22.90 -28.15 -18.71
CA ASN A 5 -21.74 -27.37 -19.08
C ASN A 5 -21.29 -26.52 -17.88
N ASN A 6 -20.50 -27.12 -16.99
CA ASN A 6 -19.79 -26.40 -15.94
C ASN A 6 -18.68 -25.63 -16.66
N SER A 7 -19.00 -24.39 -17.00
CA SER A 7 -18.10 -23.41 -17.58
C SER A 7 -16.74 -23.51 -16.91
N GLU A 8 -15.76 -24.01 -17.64
CA GLU A 8 -14.36 -23.90 -17.32
C GLU A 8 -14.08 -22.41 -17.14
N GLU A 9 -14.08 -21.94 -15.89
CA GLU A 9 -13.56 -20.62 -15.57
C GLU A 9 -12.12 -20.63 -16.05
N GLU A 10 -11.88 -20.00 -17.21
CA GLU A 10 -10.56 -19.79 -17.76
C GLU A 10 -9.72 -19.15 -16.67
N VAL A 11 -8.81 -19.97 -16.12
CA VAL A 11 -7.85 -19.58 -15.12
C VAL A 11 -6.89 -18.60 -15.79
N GLN A 12 -7.26 -17.31 -15.76
CA GLN A 12 -6.45 -16.25 -16.33
C GLN A 12 -5.07 -16.32 -15.69
N PRO A 13 -3.98 -16.36 -16.48
CA PRO A 13 -2.65 -16.33 -15.91
C PRO A 13 -2.53 -15.07 -15.05
N PRO A 14 -1.84 -15.15 -13.90
CA PRO A 14 -1.67 -14.02 -13.01
C PRO A 14 -1.14 -12.84 -13.83
N ALA A 15 -1.56 -11.63 -13.48
CA ALA A 15 -1.15 -10.37 -14.13
C ALA A 15 0.34 -10.03 -13.89
N MET A 16 1.20 -11.05 -13.89
CA MET A 16 2.64 -11.06 -13.64
C MET A 16 3.36 -10.13 -14.60
N GLY A 17 2.93 -10.06 -15.87
CA GLY A 17 3.49 -9.13 -16.87
C GLY A 17 3.24 -7.66 -16.53
N GLY A 18 2.00 -7.29 -16.16
CA GLY A 18 1.68 -5.93 -15.73
C GLY A 18 2.39 -5.56 -14.44
N MET A 19 2.48 -6.51 -13.50
CA MET A 19 3.17 -6.31 -12.23
C MET A 19 4.68 -6.09 -12.40
N LEU A 20 5.35 -6.91 -13.22
CA LEU A 20 6.77 -6.75 -13.54
C LEU A 20 7.06 -5.39 -14.17
N LEU A 21 6.23 -4.96 -15.11
CA LEU A 21 6.37 -3.67 -15.77
C LEU A 21 6.25 -2.52 -14.77
N THR A 22 5.27 -2.58 -13.86
CA THR A 22 5.12 -1.58 -12.81
C THR A 22 6.26 -1.59 -11.79
N MET A 23 6.85 -2.75 -11.48
CA MET A 23 8.02 -2.84 -10.57
C MET A 23 9.28 -2.27 -11.21
N ILE A 24 9.51 -2.54 -12.50
CA ILE A 24 10.60 -1.93 -13.26
C ILE A 24 10.41 -0.41 -13.32
N PHE A 25 9.17 0.05 -13.52
CA PHE A 25 8.84 1.47 -13.50
C PHE A 25 9.11 2.13 -12.14
N MET A 26 8.79 1.47 -11.03
CA MET A 26 9.14 1.93 -9.68
C MET A 26 10.65 2.07 -9.50
N ILE A 27 11.41 1.03 -9.86
CA ILE A 27 12.88 1.04 -9.76
C ILE A 27 13.45 2.16 -10.64
N TYR A 28 12.91 2.34 -11.84
CA TYR A 28 13.30 3.41 -12.76
C TYR A 28 13.06 4.80 -12.15
N ILE A 29 11.93 5.03 -11.47
CA ILE A 29 11.66 6.29 -10.77
C ILE A 29 12.67 6.52 -9.63
N LEU A 30 13.02 5.49 -8.86
CA LEU A 30 13.97 5.64 -7.74
C LEU A 30 15.40 5.95 -8.22
N ILE A 31 15.83 5.34 -9.32
CA ILE A 31 17.18 5.51 -9.86
C ILE A 31 17.34 6.88 -10.53
N ASN A 32 16.33 7.35 -11.27
CA ASN A 32 16.44 8.59 -12.02
C ASN A 32 16.16 9.83 -11.16
N PRO A 33 17.17 10.69 -10.90
CA PRO A 33 16.97 11.92 -10.12
C PRO A 33 15.95 12.85 -10.77
N GLU A 34 15.97 13.00 -12.10
CA GLU A 34 15.04 13.83 -12.87
C GLU A 34 13.57 13.46 -12.63
N MET A 35 13.25 12.17 -12.57
CA MET A 35 11.89 11.71 -12.31
C MET A 35 11.45 12.04 -10.89
N ARG A 36 12.37 11.93 -9.92
CA ARG A 36 12.10 12.28 -8.52
C ARG A 36 11.85 13.78 -8.35
N VAL A 37 12.66 14.61 -9.00
CA VAL A 37 12.52 16.07 -9.00
C VAL A 37 11.26 16.48 -9.75
N GLY A 38 10.97 15.88 -10.91
CA GLY A 38 9.75 16.14 -11.67
C GLY A 38 8.48 15.80 -10.88
N MET A 39 8.42 14.64 -10.22
CA MET A 39 7.30 14.25 -9.36
C MET A 39 7.19 15.14 -8.13
N GLY A 40 8.31 15.53 -7.52
CA GLY A 40 8.36 16.48 -6.42
C GLY A 40 7.85 17.87 -6.81
N ASN A 41 8.24 18.38 -7.98
CA ASN A 41 7.79 19.67 -8.50
C ASN A 41 6.31 19.63 -8.91
N PHE A 42 5.85 18.52 -9.47
CA PHE A 42 4.44 18.32 -9.76
C PHE A 42 3.58 18.39 -8.49
N ALA A 43 4.01 17.66 -7.45
CA ALA A 43 3.36 17.74 -6.14
C ALA A 43 3.48 19.14 -5.53
N ALA A 44 4.63 19.82 -5.66
CA ALA A 44 4.80 21.20 -5.20
C ALA A 44 3.77 22.14 -5.84
N ASN A 45 3.65 22.14 -7.17
CA ASN A 45 2.71 23.04 -7.87
C ASN A 45 1.25 22.86 -7.45
N ILE A 46 0.86 21.65 -7.02
CA ILE A 46 -0.52 21.35 -6.59
C ILE A 46 -0.70 21.58 -5.09
N LEU A 47 0.26 21.11 -4.28
CA LEU A 47 0.15 21.05 -2.83
C LEU A 47 0.67 22.33 -2.15
N GLU A 48 1.69 22.98 -2.69
CA GLU A 48 2.26 24.21 -2.11
C GLU A 48 1.25 25.36 -2.02
N PRO A 49 0.38 25.62 -3.03
CA PRO A 49 -0.67 26.63 -2.93
C PRO A 49 -1.76 26.29 -1.90
N GLN A 50 -2.02 24.99 -1.65
CA GLN A 50 -3.12 24.56 -0.79
C GLN A 50 -2.70 24.30 0.66
N ILE A 51 -1.52 23.71 0.85
CA ILE A 51 -1.02 23.21 2.13
C ILE A 51 0.42 23.66 2.43
N GLY A 52 1.04 24.46 1.57
CA GLY A 52 2.40 24.97 1.78
C GLY A 52 2.50 26.07 2.84
N PHE A 53 1.40 26.75 3.18
CA PHE A 53 1.33 27.80 4.21
C PHE A 53 2.53 28.77 4.23
N GLU A 54 2.98 29.20 3.04
CA GLU A 54 4.17 30.06 2.87
C GLU A 54 5.44 29.57 3.59
N HIS A 55 5.58 28.26 3.82
CA HIS A 55 6.68 27.65 4.58
C HIS A 55 6.75 28.05 6.07
N LYS A 56 5.75 28.78 6.60
CA LYS A 56 5.71 29.26 7.99
C LYS A 56 5.24 28.20 8.99
N TYR A 57 4.45 27.23 8.53
CA TYR A 57 3.84 26.20 9.40
C TYR A 57 4.16 24.77 8.95
N PRO A 58 5.43 24.33 9.05
CA PRO A 58 5.88 23.01 8.60
C PRO A 58 5.11 21.84 9.26
N VAL A 59 4.75 21.95 10.54
CA VAL A 59 3.96 20.92 11.25
C VAL A 59 2.59 20.71 10.60
N LEU A 60 1.92 21.82 10.26
CA LEU A 60 0.58 21.77 9.66
C LEU A 60 0.66 21.18 8.24
N THR A 61 1.65 21.62 7.45
CA THR A 61 1.90 21.06 6.11
C THR A 61 2.15 19.56 6.17
N PHE A 62 3.00 19.08 7.09
CA PHE A 62 3.28 17.66 7.24
C PHE A 62 2.05 16.86 7.64
N LEU A 63 1.24 17.42 8.55
CA LEU A 63 -0.01 16.80 8.97
C LEU A 63 -1.00 16.67 7.81
N PHE A 64 -1.26 17.76 7.08
CA PHE A 64 -2.19 17.73 5.95
C PHE A 64 -1.68 16.83 4.81
N ALA A 65 -0.39 16.87 4.49
CA ALA A 65 0.22 15.98 3.50
C ALA A 65 0.08 14.50 3.91
N GLY A 66 0.33 14.19 5.19
CA GLY A 66 0.15 12.84 5.75
C GLY A 66 -1.31 12.38 5.69
N VAL A 67 -2.25 13.21 6.12
CA VAL A 67 -3.69 12.91 6.09
C VAL A 67 -4.17 12.68 4.66
N LEU A 68 -3.78 13.54 3.72
CA LEU A 68 -4.14 13.42 2.32
C LEU A 68 -3.57 12.12 1.72
N MET A 69 -2.28 11.84 1.95
CA MET A 69 -1.62 10.63 1.47
C MET A 69 -2.30 9.37 2.00
N ILE A 70 -2.50 9.27 3.32
CA ILE A 70 -3.11 8.09 3.96
C ILE A 70 -4.56 7.94 3.49
N SER A 71 -5.31 9.03 3.36
CA SER A 71 -6.71 8.98 2.89
C SER A 71 -6.81 8.47 1.45
N LEU A 72 -6.02 9.02 0.52
CA LEU A 72 -6.02 8.59 -0.88
C LEU A 72 -5.56 7.15 -1.03
N THR A 73 -4.46 6.78 -0.37
CA THR A 73 -3.93 5.41 -0.44
C THR A 73 -4.93 4.39 0.11
N THR A 74 -5.67 4.76 1.16
CA THR A 74 -6.68 3.88 1.75
C THR A 74 -7.92 3.73 0.87
N ILE A 75 -8.40 4.82 0.26
CA ILE A 75 -9.53 4.78 -0.69
C ILE A 75 -9.19 3.87 -1.88
N ILE A 76 -8.01 4.05 -2.46
CA ILE A 76 -7.57 3.25 -3.61
C ILE A 76 -7.43 1.78 -3.24
N ARG A 77 -6.84 1.49 -2.08
CA ARG A 77 -6.77 0.12 -1.56
C ARG A 77 -8.16 -0.48 -1.40
N HIS A 78 -9.13 0.29 -0.93
CA HIS A 78 -10.50 -0.20 -0.75
C HIS A 78 -11.19 -0.50 -2.08
N ILE A 79 -10.96 0.30 -3.12
CA ILE A 79 -11.57 0.11 -4.45
C ILE A 79 -10.89 -1.03 -5.22
N LEU A 80 -9.56 -1.18 -5.09
CA LEU A 80 -8.78 -2.14 -5.89
C LEU A 80 -8.67 -3.54 -5.28
N ILE A 81 -8.88 -3.69 -3.97
CA ILE A 81 -8.84 -5.01 -3.32
C ILE A 81 -10.26 -5.60 -3.27
N ASP A 82 -10.41 -6.74 -3.90
CA ASP A 82 -11.54 -7.63 -3.67
C ASP A 82 -11.29 -8.47 -2.42
N TRP A 83 -11.88 -8.05 -1.31
CA TRP A 83 -11.72 -8.71 -0.02
C TRP A 83 -12.43 -10.06 0.05
N GLU A 84 -13.47 -10.27 -0.76
CA GLU A 84 -14.25 -11.50 -0.81
C GLU A 84 -13.43 -12.60 -1.48
N LYS A 85 -12.84 -12.31 -2.64
CA LYS A 85 -11.93 -13.24 -3.33
C LYS A 85 -10.72 -13.60 -2.47
N VAL A 86 -10.14 -12.62 -1.77
CA VAL A 86 -9.01 -12.88 -0.88
C VAL A 86 -9.40 -13.82 0.26
N ALA A 87 -10.59 -13.64 0.87
CA ALA A 87 -11.08 -14.53 1.91
C ALA A 87 -11.36 -15.94 1.38
N GLU A 88 -11.99 -16.06 0.21
CA GLU A 88 -12.27 -17.35 -0.43
C GLU A 88 -10.98 -18.12 -0.72
N ILE A 89 -10.00 -17.48 -1.37
CA ILE A 89 -8.69 -18.08 -1.65
C ILE A 89 -8.02 -18.52 -0.34
N GLN A 90 -8.09 -17.70 0.72
CA GLN A 90 -7.51 -18.05 2.02
C GLN A 90 -8.16 -19.28 2.65
N THR A 91 -9.48 -19.44 2.54
CA THR A 91 -10.19 -20.64 3.01
C THR A 91 -9.83 -21.89 2.21
N LYS A 92 -9.76 -21.78 0.88
CA LYS A 92 -9.33 -22.86 -0.03
C LYS A 92 -7.89 -23.30 0.27
N MET A 93 -7.01 -22.34 0.50
CA MET A 93 -5.61 -22.57 0.90
C MET A 93 -5.49 -23.28 2.26
N ALA A 94 -6.29 -22.85 3.24
CA ALA A 94 -6.30 -23.48 4.57
C ALA A 94 -6.81 -24.94 4.50
N ALA A 95 -7.87 -25.19 3.73
CA ALA A 95 -8.39 -26.54 3.50
C ALA A 95 -7.35 -27.43 2.80
N TYR A 96 -6.69 -26.94 1.75
CA TYR A 96 -5.65 -27.68 1.03
C TYR A 96 -4.45 -28.05 1.94
N ASN A 97 -3.96 -27.10 2.73
CA ASN A 97 -2.85 -27.35 3.66
C ASN A 97 -3.21 -28.37 4.74
N LYS A 98 -4.46 -28.35 5.21
CA LYS A 98 -4.99 -29.34 6.16
C LYS A 98 -5.03 -30.74 5.54
N GLU A 99 -5.65 -30.88 4.37
CA GLU A 99 -5.72 -32.15 3.62
C GLU A 99 -4.33 -32.70 3.28
N MET A 100 -3.38 -31.84 2.89
CA MET A 100 -1.99 -32.22 2.63
C MET A 100 -1.29 -32.74 3.89
N SER A 101 -1.53 -32.12 5.04
CA SER A 101 -0.98 -32.58 6.32
C SER A 101 -1.58 -33.94 6.73
N GLU A 102 -2.90 -34.09 6.57
CA GLU A 102 -3.62 -35.32 6.89
C GLU A 102 -3.21 -36.48 5.97
N ALA A 103 -3.10 -36.25 4.65
CA ALA A 103 -2.67 -37.25 3.68
C ALA A 103 -1.23 -37.73 3.93
N ARG A 104 -0.32 -36.82 4.36
CA ARG A 104 1.05 -37.17 4.78
C ARG A 104 1.06 -38.01 6.05
N ARG A 105 0.23 -37.66 7.04
CA ARG A 105 0.11 -38.40 8.31
C ARG A 105 -0.52 -39.78 8.13
N SER A 106 -1.49 -39.90 7.23
CA SER A 106 -2.21 -41.16 6.98
C SER A 106 -1.49 -42.11 6.02
N GLY A 107 -0.33 -41.73 5.46
CA GLY A 107 0.44 -42.54 4.51
C GLY A 107 -0.31 -42.92 3.22
N ASN A 108 -1.37 -42.17 2.86
CA ASN A 108 -2.24 -42.54 1.74
C ASN A 108 -1.68 -41.97 0.43
N ASN A 109 -0.85 -42.76 -0.25
CA ASN A 109 -0.19 -42.38 -1.51
C ASN A 109 -1.17 -41.97 -2.62
N ALA A 110 -2.38 -42.54 -2.67
CA ALA A 110 -3.38 -42.18 -3.69
C ALA A 110 -3.95 -40.78 -3.46
N ARG A 111 -4.25 -40.43 -2.21
CA ARG A 111 -4.70 -39.07 -1.83
C ARG A 111 -3.59 -38.05 -2.03
N LEU A 112 -2.35 -38.42 -1.69
CA LEU A 112 -1.19 -37.55 -1.85
C LEU A 112 -0.90 -37.24 -3.32
N ASN A 113 -0.99 -38.23 -4.22
CA ASN A 113 -0.86 -38.02 -5.66
C ASN A 113 -1.96 -37.10 -6.21
N LYS A 114 -3.22 -37.26 -5.76
CA LYS A 114 -4.33 -36.37 -6.15
C LYS A 114 -4.13 -34.93 -5.67
N LEU A 115 -3.58 -34.74 -4.48
CA LEU A 115 -3.25 -33.41 -3.96
C LEU A 115 -2.06 -32.79 -4.71
N MET A 116 -1.05 -33.58 -5.08
CA MET A 116 0.06 -33.12 -5.91
C MET A 116 -0.40 -32.69 -7.31
N THR A 117 -1.39 -33.36 -7.91
CA THR A 117 -1.97 -32.90 -9.19
C THR A 117 -2.71 -31.56 -9.08
N MET A 118 -3.18 -31.19 -7.88
CA MET A 118 -3.81 -29.89 -7.60
C MET A 118 -2.79 -28.79 -7.26
N GLN A 119 -1.51 -29.13 -7.04
CA GLN A 119 -0.45 -28.18 -6.71
C GLN A 119 -0.33 -27.01 -7.70
N PRO A 120 -0.43 -27.22 -9.04
CA PRO A 120 -0.42 -26.11 -9.99
C PRO A 120 -1.59 -25.15 -9.80
N GLN A 121 -2.80 -25.68 -9.53
CA GLN A 121 -3.99 -24.84 -9.29
C GLN A 121 -3.84 -24.01 -8.01
N VAL A 122 -3.29 -24.62 -6.95
CA VAL A 122 -2.97 -23.92 -5.70
C VAL A 122 -1.93 -22.83 -5.93
N MET A 123 -0.90 -23.09 -6.73
CA MET A 123 0.09 -22.08 -7.09
C MET A 123 -0.53 -20.91 -7.86
N VAL A 124 -1.50 -21.17 -8.75
CA VAL A 124 -2.23 -20.09 -9.43
C VAL A 124 -3.07 -19.28 -8.44
N LEU A 125 -3.82 -19.92 -7.54
CA LEU A 125 -4.57 -19.23 -6.49
C LEU A 125 -3.65 -18.36 -5.59
N GLN A 126 -2.45 -18.86 -5.28
CA GLN A 126 -1.44 -18.09 -4.53
C GLN A 126 -0.98 -16.86 -5.32
N SER A 127 -0.73 -17.03 -6.62
CA SER A 127 -0.30 -15.95 -7.50
C SER A 127 -1.40 -14.91 -7.69
N GLU A 128 -2.66 -15.33 -7.81
CA GLU A 128 -3.80 -14.44 -7.88
C GLU A 128 -3.91 -13.59 -6.60
N MET A 129 -3.82 -14.22 -5.43
CA MET A 129 -3.79 -13.54 -4.13
C MET A 129 -2.65 -12.51 -4.04
N MET A 130 -1.44 -12.88 -4.48
CA MET A 130 -0.29 -11.97 -4.53
C MET A 130 -0.58 -10.79 -5.47
N SER A 131 -1.10 -11.05 -6.66
CA SER A 131 -1.42 -10.02 -7.64
C SER A 131 -2.49 -9.04 -7.13
N ASN A 132 -3.51 -9.54 -6.43
CA ASN A 132 -4.57 -8.73 -5.83
C ASN A 132 -4.04 -7.83 -4.71
N GLN A 133 -3.02 -8.25 -3.97
CA GLN A 133 -2.38 -7.42 -2.94
C GLN A 133 -1.38 -6.43 -3.53
N MET A 134 -0.68 -6.80 -4.60
CA MET A 134 0.34 -5.95 -5.21
C MET A 134 -0.24 -4.84 -6.07
N ARG A 135 -1.37 -5.06 -6.75
CA ARG A 135 -2.09 -4.01 -7.49
C ARG A 135 -2.25 -2.73 -6.66
N PRO A 136 -2.88 -2.74 -5.47
CA PRO A 136 -2.97 -1.59 -4.58
C PRO A 136 -1.61 -1.00 -4.23
N MET A 137 -0.61 -1.83 -3.92
CA MET A 137 0.72 -1.36 -3.55
C MET A 137 1.31 -0.44 -4.62
N MET A 138 1.19 -0.81 -5.90
CA MET A 138 1.72 -0.01 -7.01
C MET A 138 1.02 1.36 -7.10
N PHE A 139 -0.30 1.39 -7.01
CA PHE A 139 -1.05 2.66 -7.08
C PHE A 139 -0.84 3.54 -5.84
N THR A 140 -0.80 2.92 -4.66
CA THR A 140 -0.53 3.65 -3.41
C THR A 140 0.85 4.30 -3.43
N MET A 141 1.85 3.62 -3.97
CA MET A 141 3.19 4.18 -4.14
C MET A 141 3.24 5.28 -5.19
N LEU A 142 2.51 5.16 -6.31
CA LEU A 142 2.45 6.22 -7.33
C LEU A 142 1.93 7.55 -6.74
N ILE A 143 1.06 7.49 -5.73
CA ILE A 143 0.55 8.67 -5.02
C ILE A 143 1.45 9.10 -3.87
N ALA A 144 1.98 8.15 -3.11
CA ALA A 144 2.87 8.45 -1.99
C ALA A 144 4.18 9.09 -2.47
N MET A 145 4.73 8.66 -3.62
CA MET A 145 6.03 9.08 -4.11
C MET A 145 6.11 10.59 -4.42
N PRO A 146 5.20 11.20 -5.21
CA PRO A 146 5.20 12.65 -5.41
C PRO A 146 5.13 13.43 -4.09
N ILE A 147 4.32 12.98 -3.14
CA ILE A 147 4.16 13.63 -1.83
C ILE A 147 5.47 13.53 -1.03
N ILE A 148 6.05 12.33 -0.93
CA ILE A 148 7.29 12.09 -0.17
C ILE A 148 8.48 12.81 -0.80
N PHE A 149 8.57 12.83 -2.13
CA PHE A 149 9.62 13.56 -2.84
C PHE A 149 9.49 15.06 -2.65
N TRP A 150 8.29 15.60 -2.78
CA TRP A 150 8.08 17.01 -2.48
C TRP A 150 8.43 17.38 -1.03
N LEU A 151 8.10 16.51 -0.07
CA LEU A 151 8.22 16.83 1.34
C LEU A 151 9.62 16.57 1.94
N CYS A 152 10.31 15.51 1.52
CA CYS A 152 11.48 14.99 2.25
C CYS A 152 12.68 14.59 1.39
N PHE A 153 12.48 14.21 0.12
CA PHE A 153 13.53 13.51 -0.66
C PHE A 153 13.88 14.14 -2.01
N GLY A 154 13.05 15.06 -2.51
CA GLY A 154 13.30 15.79 -3.75
C GLY A 154 14.46 16.76 -3.59
N GLU A 155 15.19 16.97 -4.68
CA GLU A 155 16.11 18.09 -4.77
C GLU A 155 15.30 19.39 -4.73
N ASN A 156 15.69 20.34 -3.86
CA ASN A 156 14.91 21.55 -3.59
C ASN A 156 13.52 21.26 -3.00
N ASN A 157 13.39 20.25 -2.14
CA ASN A 157 12.15 19.88 -1.45
C ASN A 157 11.62 21.02 -0.55
N PHE A 158 10.38 20.87 -0.08
CA PHE A 158 9.71 21.85 0.77
C PHE A 158 10.53 22.26 2.00
N VAL A 159 11.28 21.33 2.61
CA VAL A 159 12.14 21.60 3.78
C VAL A 159 13.38 22.40 3.40
N ASP A 160 13.99 22.11 2.25
CA ASP A 160 15.18 22.83 1.77
C ASP A 160 14.87 24.28 1.39
N ARG A 161 13.62 24.56 0.99
CA ARG A 161 13.10 25.90 0.67
C ARG A 161 12.63 26.71 1.88
N MET A 162 12.63 26.15 3.08
CA MET A 162 12.30 26.90 4.30
C MET A 162 13.42 27.85 4.69
N ASP A 163 13.05 29.07 5.10
CA ASP A 163 13.98 30.05 5.67
C ASP A 163 14.57 29.57 7.00
N LEU A 164 13.78 28.84 7.80
CA LEU A 164 14.18 28.25 9.08
C LEU A 164 14.13 26.72 8.97
N LYS A 165 15.31 26.10 8.82
CA LYS A 165 15.48 24.65 8.68
C LYS A 165 15.49 23.90 10.02
N VAL A 166 15.05 24.55 11.08
CA VAL A 166 15.03 24.04 12.45
C VAL A 166 13.60 24.08 12.99
N MET A 167 13.19 23.01 13.67
CA MET A 167 11.86 22.86 14.27
C MET A 167 11.98 22.65 15.78
N SER A 168 11.11 23.30 16.54
CA SER A 168 10.97 23.06 17.98
C SER A 168 10.02 21.87 18.23
N LEU A 169 10.61 20.74 18.59
CA LEU A 169 9.87 19.55 19.02
C LEU A 169 9.76 19.53 20.56
N PRO A 170 8.72 18.88 21.13
CA PRO A 170 8.55 18.80 22.58
C PRO A 170 9.75 18.23 23.34
N TRP A 171 10.56 17.41 22.66
CA TRP A 171 11.77 16.80 23.21
C TRP A 171 13.07 17.52 22.81
N GLU A 172 13.07 18.30 21.73
CA GLU A 172 14.26 19.01 21.25
C GLU A 172 13.87 20.35 20.58
N PRO A 173 14.19 21.50 21.20
CA PRO A 173 13.79 22.81 20.71
C PRO A 173 14.46 23.25 19.39
N ASN A 174 15.61 22.68 19.03
CA ASN A 174 16.40 23.06 17.85
C ASN A 174 16.67 21.84 16.95
N TYR A 175 15.61 21.14 16.55
CA TYR A 175 15.76 19.96 15.71
C TYR A 175 15.94 20.34 14.23
N SER A 176 17.14 20.12 13.70
CA SER A 176 17.46 20.35 12.28
C SER A 176 16.68 19.39 11.38
N LEU A 177 15.89 19.91 10.44
CA LEU A 177 15.13 19.11 9.49
C LEU A 177 15.98 18.62 8.30
N THR A 178 17.08 19.32 8.03
CA THR A 178 18.00 19.07 6.90
C THR A 178 19.11 18.08 7.25
N ASP A 179 19.37 17.82 8.53
CA ASP A 179 20.38 16.85 8.93
C ASP A 179 20.00 15.45 8.47
N ARG A 180 21.00 14.59 8.25
CA ARG A 180 20.79 13.21 7.81
C ARG A 180 21.20 12.25 8.92
N LEU A 181 20.27 11.40 9.33
CA LEU A 181 20.57 10.27 10.18
C LEU A 181 20.95 9.09 9.27
N TRP A 182 22.25 8.81 9.13
CA TRP A 182 22.82 7.76 8.28
C TRP A 182 22.50 7.89 6.77
N ILE A 183 21.27 7.57 6.35
CA ILE A 183 20.76 7.70 4.97
C ILE A 183 19.43 8.48 4.93
N LEU A 184 18.74 8.63 6.07
CA LEU A 184 17.40 9.20 6.15
C LEU A 184 17.44 10.69 6.58
N PRO A 185 16.74 11.58 5.88
CA PRO A 185 16.59 12.97 6.31
C PRO A 185 15.84 13.05 7.64
N HIS A 186 16.25 13.91 8.58
CA HIS A 186 15.56 14.10 9.87
C HIS A 186 14.09 14.53 9.70
N SER A 187 13.77 15.17 8.57
CA SER A 187 12.41 15.46 8.11
C SER A 187 11.50 14.24 8.04
N ILE A 188 12.01 13.05 7.68
CA ILE A 188 11.18 11.84 7.61
C ILE A 188 10.72 11.39 8.99
N LEU A 189 11.52 11.64 10.03
CA LEU A 189 11.19 11.28 11.41
C LEU A 189 10.05 12.16 11.92
N VAL A 190 10.10 13.46 11.63
CA VAL A 190 9.03 14.40 11.98
C VAL A 190 7.75 14.05 11.21
N TYR A 191 7.86 13.82 9.91
CA TYR A 191 6.72 13.38 9.09
C TYR A 191 6.11 12.06 9.60
N SER A 192 6.94 11.05 9.91
CA SER A 192 6.49 9.76 10.40
C SER A 192 5.85 9.87 11.78
N ALA A 193 6.50 10.58 12.71
CA ALA A 193 5.96 10.81 14.05
C ALA A 193 4.60 11.51 14.02
N LEU A 194 4.41 12.46 13.09
CA LEU A 194 3.13 13.14 12.90
C LEU A 194 2.11 12.26 12.18
N SER A 195 2.48 11.48 11.16
CA SER A 195 1.54 10.74 10.31
C SER A 195 1.10 9.38 10.87
N LEU A 196 1.92 8.70 11.66
CA LEU A 196 1.60 7.42 12.29
C LEU A 196 0.31 7.43 13.14
N PRO A 197 0.08 8.39 14.05
CA PRO A 197 -1.18 8.44 14.82
C PRO A 197 -2.39 8.68 13.91
N PHE A 198 -2.25 9.45 12.82
CA PHE A 198 -3.34 9.62 11.84
C PHE A 198 -3.67 8.32 11.12
N GLY A 199 -2.67 7.51 10.78
CA GLY A 199 -2.90 6.17 10.23
C GLY A 199 -3.79 5.31 11.14
N GLN A 200 -3.52 5.33 12.45
CA GLN A 200 -4.33 4.61 13.44
C GLN A 200 -5.77 5.15 13.53
N ILE A 201 -5.93 6.48 13.52
CA ILE A 201 -7.24 7.12 13.55
C ILE A 201 -8.06 6.72 12.32
N LEU A 202 -7.48 6.79 11.12
CA LEU A 202 -8.18 6.46 9.88
C LEU A 202 -8.65 5.00 9.87
N MET A 203 -7.78 4.05 10.28
CA MET A 203 -8.15 2.64 10.41
C MET A 203 -9.33 2.45 11.36
N ARG A 204 -9.36 3.18 12.48
CA ARG A 204 -10.45 3.12 13.46
C ARG A 204 -11.75 3.68 12.89
N VAL A 205 -11.70 4.80 12.17
CA VAL A 205 -12.86 5.39 11.50
C VAL A 205 -13.43 4.45 10.43
N LEU A 206 -12.57 3.83 9.62
CA LEU A 206 -12.98 2.83 8.63
C LEU A 206 -13.65 1.62 9.27
N LYS A 207 -13.10 1.11 10.37
CA LYS A 207 -13.69 0.00 11.13
C LYS A 207 -15.06 0.37 11.69
N LEU A 208 -15.21 1.57 12.25
CA LEU A 208 -16.51 2.06 12.74
C LEU A 208 -17.54 2.20 11.60
N SER A 209 -17.10 2.68 10.43
CA SER A 209 -17.96 2.82 9.26
C SER A 209 -18.43 1.47 8.71
N SER A 210 -17.55 0.46 8.64
CA SER A 210 -17.92 -0.87 8.16
C SER A 210 -18.88 -1.59 9.10
N LEU A 211 -18.67 -1.47 10.43
CA LEU A 211 -19.58 -2.02 11.43
C LEU A 211 -20.97 -1.38 11.33
N ARG A 212 -21.04 -0.05 11.19
CA ARG A 212 -22.29 0.69 11.02
C ARG A 212 -23.03 0.32 9.72
N LYS A 213 -22.31 -0.01 8.64
CA LYS A 213 -22.91 -0.52 7.40
C LYS A 213 -23.45 -1.95 7.58
N SER A 214 -22.73 -2.80 8.32
CA SER A 214 -23.17 -4.17 8.65
C SER A 214 -24.42 -4.18 9.55
N GLU A 215 -24.50 -3.28 10.53
CA GLU A 215 -25.71 -3.09 11.35
C GLU A 215 -26.94 -2.66 10.54
N LYS A 216 -26.77 -1.77 9.56
CA LYS A 216 -27.87 -1.37 8.67
C LYS A 216 -28.38 -2.50 7.77
N VAL A 217 -27.52 -3.43 7.36
CA VAL A 217 -27.90 -4.60 6.55
C VAL A 217 -28.60 -5.68 7.40
N LYS A 218 -28.37 -5.72 8.71
CA LYS A 218 -29.07 -6.62 9.64
C LYS A 218 -30.45 -6.13 10.08
N GLN A 219 -30.83 -4.90 9.75
CA GLN A 219 -32.13 -4.29 10.09
C GLN A 219 -33.08 -4.16 8.89
N VAL A 220 -32.72 -4.73 7.74
CA VAL A 220 -33.59 -4.92 6.56
C VAL A 220 -33.81 -6.41 6.39
#